data_AF-A0A3C1D3W3-F1
#
_entry.id   AF-A0A3C1D3W3-F1
#
_cell.length_a   1.000
_cell.length_b   1.000
_cell.length_c   1.000
_cell.angle_alpha   90.00
_cell.angle_beta   90.00
_cell.angle_gamma   90.00
#
_symmetry.space_group_name_H-M   'P 1'
#
loop_
_entity.id
_entity.type
_entity.pdbx_description
1 polymer ?
#
loop_
_entity_poly.entity_id
_entity_poly.type
_entity_poly.pdbx_seq_one_letter_code
_entity_poly.pdbx_strand_id
1 'polypeptide(L)'
;MIIDIHGHYTTAPAQLGAWRDLQIAFANGQGEAPDPAALHISDDDIRETIEANQLKLMNERGSDLTVFSPRASFMAHHIGDL
;
A
#
# COMPACT_ATOMS: atom_id res chain seq x y z
N MET A 1 20.91 13.29 -11.48
CA MET A 1 19.69 12.49 -11.31
C MET A 1 20.09 11.12 -10.78
N ILE A 2 19.68 10.81 -9.56
CA ILE A 2 19.83 9.55 -8.84
C ILE A 2 18.46 8.86 -8.85
N ILE A 3 18.40 7.67 -9.45
CA ILE A 3 17.16 6.90 -9.58
C ILE A 3 17.29 5.64 -8.73
N ASP A 4 16.38 5.49 -7.77
CA ASP A 4 16.17 4.23 -7.06
C ASP A 4 15.17 3.37 -7.84
N ILE A 5 15.64 2.27 -8.41
CA ILE A 5 14.80 1.40 -9.24
C ILE A 5 13.93 0.44 -8.41
N HIS A 6 14.08 0.43 -7.08
CA HIS A 6 13.40 -0.53 -6.21
C HIS A 6 12.80 0.14 -4.98
N GLY A 7 11.61 0.73 -5.14
CA GLY A 7 10.79 1.21 -4.03
C GLY A 7 9.46 0.47 -3.89
N HIS A 8 9.05 0.23 -2.65
CA HIS A 8 7.74 -0.32 -2.32
C HIS A 8 6.95 0.64 -1.41
N TYR A 9 5.63 0.71 -1.60
CA TYR A 9 4.75 1.49 -0.73
C TYR A 9 4.46 0.79 0.60
N THR A 10 5.48 0.72 1.46
CA THR A 10 5.45 -0.02 2.73
C THR A 10 4.66 0.68 3.84
N THR A 11 4.34 1.95 3.64
CA THR A 11 3.70 2.87 4.58
C THR A 11 2.30 3.30 4.13
N ALA A 12 1.66 2.52 3.26
CA ALA A 12 0.30 2.82 2.79
C ALA A 12 -0.68 3.03 3.96
N PRO A 13 -1.74 3.85 3.77
CA PRO A 13 -2.75 4.10 4.79
C PRO A 13 -3.35 2.80 5.36
N ALA A 14 -3.61 2.78 6.67
CA ALA A 14 -4.05 1.58 7.39
C ALA A 14 -5.36 0.97 6.84
N GLN A 15 -6.20 1.81 6.24
CA GLN A 15 -7.43 1.47 5.55
C GLN A 15 -7.22 0.36 4.50
N LEU A 16 -6.10 0.40 3.76
CA LEU A 16 -5.78 -0.63 2.76
C LEU A 16 -5.57 -2.01 3.40
N GLY A 17 -4.87 -2.05 4.53
CA GLY A 17 -4.65 -3.29 5.29
C GLY A 17 -5.96 -3.86 5.83
N ALA A 18 -6.77 -3.01 6.46
CA ALA A 18 -8.07 -3.41 6.99
C ALA A 18 -9.01 -3.96 5.91
N TRP A 19 -9.03 -3.35 4.72
CA TRP A 19 -9.83 -3.86 3.61
C TRP A 19 -9.29 -5.20 3.07
N ARG A 20 -7.96 -5.35 2.98
CA ARG A 20 -7.35 -6.64 2.58
C ARG A 20 -7.66 -7.75 3.59
N ASP A 21 -7.73 -7.44 4.89
CA ASP A 21 -8.10 -8.42 5.91
C ASP A 21 -9.55 -8.93 5.71
N LEU A 22 -10.49 -8.05 5.34
CA LEU A 22 -11.86 -8.45 4.96
C LEU A 22 -11.85 -9.37 3.73
N GLN A 23 -11.05 -9.04 2.73
CA GLN A 23 -10.94 -9.86 1.51
C GLN A 23 -10.36 -11.25 1.82
N ILE A 24 -9.36 -11.34 2.70
CA ILE A 24 -8.78 -12.61 3.15
C ILE A 24 -9.81 -13.42 3.95
N ALA A 25 -10.57 -12.78 4.84
CA ALA A 25 -11.64 -13.44 5.58
C ALA A 25 -12.66 -14.06 4.61
N PHE A 26 -13.15 -13.28 3.65
CA PHE A 26 -14.10 -13.76 2.65
C PHE A 26 -13.56 -14.96 1.85
N ALA A 27 -12.31 -14.87 1.38
CA ALA A 27 -11.66 -15.96 0.64
C ALA A 27 -11.52 -17.25 1.48
N ASN A 28 -11.46 -17.13 2.81
CA ASN A 28 -11.43 -18.26 3.74
C ASN A 28 -12.83 -18.75 4.16
N GLY A 29 -13.90 -18.26 3.50
CA GLY A 29 -15.28 -18.61 3.83
C GLY A 29 -15.82 -17.95 5.09
N GLN A 30 -15.22 -16.84 5.52
CA GLN A 30 -15.60 -16.09 6.72
C GLN A 30 -16.05 -14.67 6.34
N GLY A 31 -17.23 -14.26 6.79
CA GLY A 31 -17.77 -12.93 6.49
C GLY A 31 -18.27 -12.78 5.06
N GLU A 32 -18.60 -11.54 4.68
CA GLU A 32 -19.15 -11.19 3.37
C GLU A 32 -18.06 -10.69 2.43
N ALA A 33 -18.31 -10.78 1.12
CA ALA A 33 -17.43 -10.19 0.11
C ALA A 33 -17.33 -8.68 0.35
N PRO A 34 -16.14 -8.11 0.59
CA PRO A 34 -16.01 -6.68 0.80
C PRO A 34 -16.35 -5.92 -0.48
N ASP A 35 -17.16 -4.86 -0.35
CA ASP A 35 -17.43 -3.95 -1.45
C ASP A 35 -16.13 -3.19 -1.81
N PRO A 36 -15.66 -3.24 -3.07
CA PRO A 36 -14.52 -2.42 -3.52
C PRO A 36 -14.73 -0.92 -3.29
N ALA A 37 -15.97 -0.43 -3.36
CA ALA A 37 -16.28 0.99 -3.13
C ALA A 37 -16.21 1.39 -1.65
N ALA A 38 -16.17 0.43 -0.71
CA ALA A 38 -16.02 0.71 0.71
C ALA A 38 -14.59 1.10 1.10
N LEU A 39 -13.58 0.80 0.25
CA LEU A 39 -12.23 1.29 0.46
C LEU A 39 -12.16 2.77 0.10
N HIS A 40 -12.07 3.62 1.12
CA HIS A 40 -11.85 5.04 0.94
C HIS A 40 -10.47 5.44 1.47
N ILE A 41 -9.65 6.00 0.58
CA ILE A 41 -8.35 6.60 0.88
C ILE A 41 -8.34 7.95 0.19
N SER A 42 -8.23 9.02 0.96
CA SER A 42 -8.17 10.38 0.42
C SER A 42 -6.77 10.71 -0.10
N ASP A 43 -6.67 11.77 -0.90
CA ASP A 43 -5.37 12.29 -1.32
C ASP A 43 -4.51 12.71 -0.11
N ASP A 44 -5.12 13.21 0.97
CA ASP A 44 -4.40 13.65 2.16
C ASP A 44 -3.81 12.47 2.93
N ASP A 45 -4.53 11.34 3.01
CA ASP A 45 -3.99 10.09 3.55
C ASP A 45 -2.75 9.62 2.77
N ILE A 46 -2.78 9.78 1.44
CA ILE A 46 -1.65 9.41 0.57
C ILE A 46 -0.48 10.38 0.77
N ARG A 47 -0.73 11.70 0.78
CA ARG A 47 0.31 12.73 0.99
C ARG A 47 0.99 12.53 2.33
N GLU A 48 0.23 12.39 3.42
CA GLU A 48 0.78 12.23 4.77
C GLU A 48 1.77 11.06 4.83
N THR A 49 1.38 9.90 4.30
CA THR A 49 2.20 8.70 4.35
C THR A 49 3.46 8.78 3.46
N ILE A 50 3.40 9.47 2.32
CA ILE A 50 4.55 9.65 1.41
C ILE A 50 5.49 10.73 1.94
N GLU A 51 4.96 11.87 2.37
CA GLU A 51 5.73 13.03 2.85
C GLU A 51 6.51 12.69 4.13
N ALA A 52 5.85 12.04 5.09
CA ALA A 52 6.47 11.67 6.36
C ALA A 52 7.56 10.59 6.22
N ASN A 53 7.56 9.83 5.12
CA ASN A 53 8.42 8.66 4.93
C ASN A 53 9.31 8.77 3.68
N GLN A 54 8.83 8.32 2.53
CA GLN A 54 9.65 8.18 1.32
C GLN A 54 10.22 9.53 0.87
N LEU A 55 9.41 10.58 0.79
CA LEU A 55 9.85 11.88 0.29
C LEU A 55 10.89 12.51 1.23
N LYS A 56 10.66 12.43 2.55
CA LYS A 56 11.63 12.86 3.56
C LYS A 56 12.98 12.16 3.37
N LEU A 57 12.97 10.83 3.27
CA LEU A 57 14.20 10.05 3.11
C LEU A 57 14.87 10.27 1.75
N MET A 58 14.11 10.48 0.68
CA MET A 58 14.65 10.83 -0.64
C MET A 58 15.42 12.15 -0.56
N ASN A 59 14.84 13.18 0.08
CA ASN A 59 15.49 14.47 0.29
C ASN A 59 16.76 14.36 1.15
N GLU A 60 16.69 13.64 2.27
CA GLU A 60 17.83 13.44 3.17
C GLU A 60 18.98 12.66 2.53
N ARG A 61 18.67 11.75 1.58
CA ARG A 61 19.65 10.87 0.93
C ARG A 61 20.09 11.34 -0.45
N GLY A 62 19.50 12.42 -0.98
CA GLY A 62 19.78 12.94 -2.32
C GLY A 62 19.29 12.03 -3.46
N SER A 63 18.14 11.36 -3.29
CA SER A 63 17.49 10.60 -4.38
C SER A 63 16.51 11.50 -5.13
N ASP A 64 16.52 11.45 -6.46
CA ASP A 64 15.68 12.31 -7.31
C ASP A 64 14.37 11.63 -7.73
N LEU A 65 14.38 10.30 -7.94
CA LEU A 65 13.22 9.53 -8.41
C LEU A 65 13.28 8.10 -7.88
N THR A 66 12.11 7.56 -7.52
CA THR A 66 11.96 6.14 -7.16
C THR A 66 10.97 5.47 -8.09
N VAL A 67 11.37 4.36 -8.70
CA VAL A 67 10.42 3.44 -9.37
C VAL A 67 9.65 2.73 -8.27
N PHE A 68 8.38 3.07 -8.15
CA PHE A 68 7.57 2.73 -6.98
C PHE A 68 6.51 1.68 -7.30
N SER A 69 6.42 0.64 -6.47
CA SER A 69 5.53 -0.50 -6.66
C SER A 69 4.77 -0.84 -5.38
N PRO A 70 3.68 -1.63 -5.44
CA PRO A 70 2.99 -2.11 -4.24
C PRO A 70 3.91 -2.87 -3.28
N ARG A 71 3.53 -2.91 -1.98
CA ARG A 71 4.26 -3.70 -0.98
C ARG A 71 4.12 -5.19 -1.26
N ALA A 72 5.23 -5.93 -1.21
CA ALA A 72 5.23 -7.38 -1.36
C ALA A 72 4.68 -8.14 -0.14
N SER A 73 4.98 -7.67 1.07
CA SER A 73 4.56 -8.32 2.32
C SER A 73 3.14 -7.94 2.73
N PHE A 74 2.48 -8.84 3.48
CA PHE A 74 1.11 -8.71 4.04
C PHE A 74 -0.04 -8.56 3.04
N MET A 75 0.24 -8.47 1.73
CA MET A 75 -0.81 -8.49 0.72
C MET A 75 -1.32 -9.91 0.42
N ALA A 76 -0.66 -10.94 0.96
CA ALA A 76 -1.05 -12.34 0.83
C ALA A 76 -1.43 -12.71 -0.62
N HIS A 77 -0.58 -12.37 -1.60
CA HIS A 77 -0.90 -12.48 -3.03
C HIS A 77 -1.32 -13.87 -3.52
N HIS A 78 -1.13 -14.91 -2.70
CA HIS A 78 -1.57 -16.28 -2.97
C HIS A 78 -3.04 -16.55 -2.58
N ILE A 79 -3.76 -15.58 -2.00
CA ILE A 79 -5.15 -15.71 -1.55
C ILE A 79 -6.07 -14.90 -2.46
N GLY A 80 -7.06 -15.57 -3.06
CA GLY A 80 -8.09 -14.95 -3.89
C GLY A 80 -7.96 -15.19 -5.40
N ASP A 81 -7.15 -16.16 -5.83
CA ASP A 81 -7.02 -16.60 -7.25
C ASP A 81 -8.20 -17.48 -7.75
N LEU A 82 -9.28 -17.57 -6.98
CA LEU A 82 -10.47 -18.40 -7.26
C LEU A 82 -11.57 -17.59 -7.96
#